data_AF-A0A6C0HSP2-F1
#
_entry.id   AF-A0A6C0HSP2-F1
#
_cell.length_a   1.000
_cell.length_b   1.000
_cell.length_c   1.000
_cell.angle_alpha   90.00
_cell.angle_beta   90.00
_cell.angle_gamma   90.00
#
_symmetry.space_group_name_H-M   'P 1'
#
loop_
_entity.id
_entity.type
_entity.pdbx_description
1 polymer ?
#
loop_
_entity_poly.entity_id
_entity_poly.type
_entity_poly.pdbx_seq_one_letter_code
_entity_poly.pdbx_strand_id
1 'polypeptide(L)'
;MGIYYSDDIYGILLYNYIDDIGNTVYEKTSDTIFTSEMINEAKQCYQEFYKMGMHHLSIKIYTSTTNSYSNDNNTYMSWRPVTKQFLFER
;
A
#
# COMPACT_ATOMS: atom_id res chain seq x y z
N MET A 1 -19.24 6.28 13.28
CA MET A 1 -19.32 5.95 11.84
C MET A 1 -17.93 5.66 11.33
N GLY A 2 -17.76 4.62 10.51
CA GLY A 2 -16.44 4.04 10.20
C GLY A 2 -16.16 3.88 8.70
N ILE A 3 -14.88 3.98 8.35
CA ILE A 3 -14.31 3.56 7.06
C ILE A 3 -13.72 2.18 7.29
N TYR A 4 -14.10 1.23 6.45
CA TYR A 4 -13.58 -0.13 6.49
C TYR A 4 -12.75 -0.39 5.24
N TYR A 5 -11.64 -1.08 5.42
CA TYR A 5 -10.73 -1.45 4.35
C TYR A 5 -10.73 -2.97 4.22
N SER A 6 -10.75 -3.48 3.00
CA SER A 6 -10.48 -4.88 2.75
C SER A 6 -9.02 -5.21 3.08
N ASP A 7 -8.80 -6.49 3.28
CA ASP A 7 -7.49 -7.10 3.35
C ASP A 7 -6.93 -7.43 1.97
N ASP A 8 -7.69 -7.25 0.89
CA ASP A 8 -7.25 -7.47 -0.48
C ASP A 8 -6.32 -6.35 -0.96
N ILE A 9 -5.19 -6.71 -1.57
CA ILE A 9 -4.20 -5.77 -2.08
C ILE A 9 -4.27 -5.78 -3.61
N TYR A 10 -4.56 -4.63 -4.20
CA TYR A 10 -4.59 -4.40 -5.66
C TYR A 10 -3.42 -3.53 -6.13
N GLY A 11 -2.62 -3.02 -5.20
CA GLY A 11 -1.48 -2.18 -5.50
C GLY A 11 -0.62 -1.91 -4.27
N ILE A 12 0.65 -1.62 -4.51
CA ILE A 12 1.63 -1.24 -3.48
C ILE A 12 2.39 -0.02 -4.00
N LEU A 13 2.50 1.00 -3.16
CA LEU A 13 3.27 2.20 -3.38
C LEU A 13 4.28 2.34 -2.24
N LEU A 14 5.57 2.30 -2.58
CA LEU A 14 6.67 2.67 -1.70
C LEU A 14 7.12 4.08 -2.05
N TYR A 15 7.21 4.94 -1.06
CA TYR A 15 7.55 6.33 -1.26
C TYR A 15 8.37 6.86 -0.10
N ASN A 16 9.23 7.83 -0.39
CA ASN A 16 10.06 8.52 0.60
C ASN A 16 9.66 9.99 0.61
N TYR A 17 9.48 10.57 1.79
CA TYR A 17 9.32 12.01 1.90
C TYR A 17 10.71 12.66 1.94
N ILE A 18 11.06 13.37 0.87
CA ILE A 18 12.22 14.25 0.86
C ILE A 18 11.66 15.67 0.70
N ASP A 19 11.80 16.48 1.76
CA ASP A 19 11.42 17.89 1.78
C ASP A 19 9.98 18.15 1.30
N ASP A 20 9.00 17.56 2.00
CA ASP A 20 7.54 17.65 1.76
C ASP A 20 7.04 17.13 0.40
N ILE A 21 7.94 16.73 -0.50
CA ILE A 21 7.61 16.09 -1.78
C ILE A 21 7.80 14.58 -1.60
N GLY A 22 6.70 13.84 -1.70
CA GLY A 22 6.75 12.38 -1.73
C GLY A 22 7.37 11.91 -3.03
N ASN A 23 8.57 11.33 -2.97
CA ASN A 23 9.21 10.68 -4.10
C ASN A 23 8.76 9.22 -4.14
N THR A 24 8.08 8.84 -5.23
CA THR A 24 7.69 7.45 -5.49
C THR A 24 8.90 6.64 -5.87
N VAL A 25 9.18 5.61 -5.08
CA VAL A 25 10.33 4.72 -5.25
C VAL A 25 9.92 3.44 -5.97
N TYR A 26 8.71 2.97 -5.70
CA TYR A 26 8.12 1.80 -6.34
C TYR A 26 6.61 1.96 -6.37
N GLU A 27 6.00 1.75 -7.51
CA GLU A 27 4.55 1.70 -7.63
C GLU A 27 4.17 0.54 -8.55
N LYS A 28 3.27 -0.31 -8.06
CA LYS A 28 2.67 -1.37 -8.85
C LYS A 28 1.20 -1.44 -8.52
N THR A 29 0.36 -1.49 -9.55
CA THR A 29 -1.08 -1.66 -9.46
C THR A 29 -1.51 -2.78 -10.40
N SER A 30 -2.62 -3.42 -10.10
CA SER A 30 -3.21 -4.50 -10.89
C SER A 30 -4.72 -4.44 -10.76
N ASP A 31 -5.43 -4.85 -11.82
CA ASP A 31 -6.88 -5.07 -11.78
C ASP A 31 -7.25 -6.33 -10.98
N THR A 32 -6.26 -7.18 -10.69
CA THR A 32 -6.40 -8.40 -9.89
C THR A 32 -5.76 -8.27 -8.51
N ILE A 33 -6.22 -9.09 -7.58
CA ILE A 33 -5.61 -9.20 -6.25
C ILE A 33 -4.16 -9.67 -6.41
N PHE A 34 -3.24 -8.99 -5.74
CA PHE A 34 -1.82 -9.29 -5.75
C PHE A 34 -1.58 -10.72 -5.27
N THR A 35 -0.78 -11.45 -6.04
CA THR A 35 -0.27 -12.75 -5.62
C THR A 35 0.84 -12.57 -4.57
N SER A 36 1.13 -13.63 -3.81
CA SER A 36 2.25 -13.63 -2.87
C SER A 36 3.59 -13.31 -3.53
N GLU A 37 3.77 -13.65 -4.81
CA GLU A 37 4.96 -13.30 -5.59
C GLU A 37 5.07 -11.78 -5.81
N MET A 38 3.98 -11.11 -6.19
CA MET A 38 3.96 -9.66 -6.36
C MET A 38 4.18 -8.92 -5.04
N ILE A 39 3.65 -9.46 -3.94
CA ILE A 39 3.92 -8.93 -2.59
C ILE A 39 5.39 -9.12 -2.23
N ASN A 40 5.98 -10.28 -2.52
CA ASN A 40 7.38 -10.57 -2.26
C ASN A 40 8.33 -9.69 -3.08
N GLU A 41 7.99 -9.35 -4.32
CA GLU A 41 8.73 -8.38 -5.12
C GLU A 41 8.77 -7.01 -4.44
N ALA A 42 7.63 -6.52 -3.96
CA ALA A 42 7.56 -5.27 -3.21
C ALA A 42 8.35 -5.32 -1.88
N LYS A 43 8.35 -6.46 -1.19
CA LYS A 43 9.18 -6.68 0.01
C LYS A 43 10.67 -6.62 -0.30
N GLN A 44 11.11 -7.28 -1.37
CA GLN A 44 12.50 -7.25 -1.80
C GLN A 44 12.91 -5.83 -2.15
N CYS A 45 12.07 -5.11 -2.90
CA CYS A 45 12.28 -3.72 -3.23
C CYS A 45 12.45 -2.86 -1.96
N TYR A 46 11.53 -2.98 -0.99
CA TYR A 46 11.65 -2.29 0.30
C TYR A 46 12.96 -2.61 1.03
N GLN A 47 13.36 -3.88 1.08
CA GLN A 47 14.59 -4.31 1.74
C GLN A 47 15.84 -3.76 1.08
N GLU A 48 15.90 -3.73 -0.25
CA GLU A 48 17.04 -3.18 -0.99
C GLU A 48 17.20 -1.69 -0.72
N PHE A 49 16.12 -0.91 -0.80
CA PHE A 49 16.20 0.52 -0.47
C PHE A 49 16.54 0.79 1.00
N TYR A 50 16.05 -0.06 1.91
CA TYR A 50 16.43 0.02 3.32
C TYR A 50 17.93 -0.22 3.52
N LYS A 51 18.53 -1.18 2.80
CA LYS A 51 19.99 -1.43 2.82
C LYS A 51 20.79 -0.28 2.23
N MET A 52 20.24 0.45 1.26
CA MET A 52 20.86 1.65 0.67
C MET A 52 20.79 2.88 1.59
N GLY A 53 20.25 2.76 2.80
CA GLY A 53 20.16 3.85 3.79
C GLY A 53 18.86 4.65 3.74
N MET A 54 17.89 4.24 2.91
CA MET A 54 16.59 4.91 2.83
C MET A 54 15.64 4.38 3.93
N HIS A 55 15.92 4.74 5.17
CA HIS A 55 15.18 4.23 6.33
C HIS A 55 13.77 4.85 6.50
N HIS A 56 13.46 5.94 5.79
CA HIS A 56 12.21 6.70 5.92
C HIS A 56 11.16 6.33 4.84
N LEU A 57 11.20 5.09 4.36
CA LEU A 57 10.22 4.59 3.41
C LEU A 57 8.85 4.38 4.07
N SER A 58 7.86 4.98 3.45
CA SER A 58 6.45 4.80 3.75
C SER A 58 5.80 3.90 2.71
N ILE A 59 4.71 3.23 3.12
CA ILE A 59 4.02 2.23 2.30
C ILE A 59 2.54 2.59 2.24
N LYS A 60 1.97 2.61 1.04
CA LYS A 60 0.52 2.58 0.83
C LYS A 60 0.15 1.33 0.06
N ILE A 61 -1.02 0.77 0.36
CA ILE A 61 -1.65 -0.27 -0.44
C ILE A 61 -2.88 0.28 -1.12
N TYR A 62 -3.17 -0.20 -2.32
CA TYR A 62 -4.42 0.06 -3.01
C TYR A 62 -5.39 -1.05 -2.65
N THR A 63 -6.51 -0.71 -2.03
CA THR A 63 -7.46 -1.70 -1.51
C THR A 63 -8.89 -1.20 -1.61
N SER A 64 -9.83 -2.13 -1.60
CA SER A 64 -11.25 -1.79 -1.54
C SER A 64 -11.60 -1.21 -0.18
N THR A 65 -12.41 -0.16 -0.22
CA THR A 65 -12.77 0.68 0.92
C THR A 65 -14.28 0.82 0.90
N THR A 66 -14.92 0.54 2.02
CA THR A 66 -16.36 0.66 2.20
C THR A 66 -16.66 1.73 3.24
N ASN A 67 -17.52 2.67 2.88
CA ASN A 67 -17.92 3.75 3.78
C ASN A 67 -19.33 3.50 4.31
N SER A 68 -19.48 3.45 5.64
CA SER A 68 -20.78 3.31 6.31
C SER A 68 -21.72 4.53 6.16
N TYR A 69 -21.23 5.63 5.59
CA TYR A 69 -21.98 6.88 5.39
C TYR A 69 -22.83 6.89 4.11
N SER A 70 -22.51 6.05 3.11
CA SER A 70 -23.32 6.01 1.88
C SER A 70 -24.52 5.10 2.07
N ASN A 71 -25.72 5.59 1.76
CA ASN A 71 -26.96 4.80 1.77
C ASN A 71 -26.87 3.50 0.92
N ASP A 72 -25.92 3.41 -0.01
CA ASP A 72 -25.75 2.28 -0.93
C ASP A 72 -24.56 1.36 -0.60
N ASN A 73 -23.89 1.48 0.55
CA ASN A 73 -22.65 0.72 0.85
C ASN A 73 -21.63 0.80 -0.30
N ASN A 74 -21.36 2.02 -0.79
CA ASN A 74 -20.44 2.25 -1.89
C ASN A 74 -19.05 1.71 -1.52
N THR A 75 -18.65 0.67 -2.24
CA THR A 75 -17.30 0.14 -2.22
C THR A 75 -16.51 0.80 -3.33
N TYR A 76 -15.41 1.44 -2.99
CA TYR A 76 -14.51 2.10 -3.92
C TYR A 76 -13.07 1.70 -3.61
N MET A 77 -12.17 1.85 -4.57
CA MET A 77 -10.75 1.57 -4.32
C MET A 77 -10.06 2.84 -3.80
N SER A 78 -9.17 2.70 -2.82
CA SER A 78 -8.39 3.83 -2.32
C SER A 78 -6.99 3.42 -1.84
N TRP A 79 -6.07 4.38 -1.87
CA TRP A 79 -4.75 4.23 -1.29
C TRP A 79 -4.82 4.39 0.23
N ARG A 80 -4.43 3.35 0.95
CA ARG A 80 -4.38 3.31 2.40
C ARG A 80 -2.93 3.24 2.88
N PRO A 81 -2.47 4.15 3.77
CA PRO A 81 -1.17 4.02 4.40
C PRO A 81 -1.17 2.79 5.32
N VAL A 82 -0.10 2.01 5.26
CA VAL A 82 0.09 0.82 6.11
C VAL A 82 1.47 0.84 6.74
N THR A 83 1.60 0.13 7.85
CA THR A 83 2.89 -0.08 8.49
C THR A 83 3.71 -1.07 7.67
N LYS A 84 5.04 -1.02 7.80
CA LYS A 84 5.93 -2.05 7.26
C LYS A 84 5.52 -3.45 7.71
N GLN A 85 5.08 -3.59 8.96
CA GLN A 85 4.69 -4.85 9.55
C GLN A 85 3.54 -5.50 8.77
N PHE A 86 2.55 -4.72 8.34
CA PHE A 86 1.46 -5.22 7.49
C PHE A 86 1.98 -5.88 6.21
N LEU A 87 2.98 -5.28 5.55
CA LEU A 87 3.57 -5.87 4.35
C LEU A 87 4.29 -7.18 4.68
N PHE A 88 5.03 -7.26 5.79
CA PHE A 88 5.82 -8.44 6.16
C PHE A 88 5.00 -9.62 6.72
N GLU A 89 3.79 -9.39 7.20
CA GLU A 89 2.88 -10.42 7.72
C GLU A 89 2.05 -11.16 6.65
N ARG A 90 2.06 -10.67 5.41
CA ARG A 90 1.35 -11.27 4.26
C ARG A 90 2.21 -12.26 3.48
#